data_AF-A0A1I2NA40-F1
#
_entry.id   AF-A0A1I2NA40-F1
#
_cell.length_a   1.000
_cell.length_b   1.000
_cell.length_c   1.000
_cell.angle_alpha   90.00
_cell.angle_beta   90.00
_cell.angle_gamma   90.00
#
_symmetry.space_group_name_H-M   'P 1'
#
loop_
_entity.id
_entity.type
_entity.pdbx_description
1 polymer ?
#
loop_
_entity_poly.entity_id
_entity_poly.type
_entity_poly.pdbx_seq_one_letter_code
_entity_poly.pdbx_strand_id
1 'polypeptide(L)' 'MLENLGGAHVLVLLVVLALDVLALVQVWRDRRRSDLVKIVWTVVIVAVPVIGVVGWAVNWLLGRASDRLNRTSGPSA' A
#
# COMPACT_ATOMS: atom_id res chain seq x y z
N MET A 1 -21.75 -13.88 10.83
CA MET A 1 -21.02 -12.66 11.24
C MET A 1 -19.70 -12.46 10.47
N LEU A 2 -18.94 -13.53 10.16
CA LEU A 2 -17.73 -13.47 9.31
C LEU A 2 -17.98 -13.01 7.86
N GLU A 3 -19.16 -13.31 7.29
CA GLU A 3 -19.57 -12.83 5.95
C GLU A 3 -19.58 -11.31 5.84
N ASN A 4 -19.93 -10.60 6.92
CA ASN A 4 -20.01 -9.14 6.93
C ASN A 4 -18.61 -8.49 6.99
N LEU A 5 -17.64 -9.16 7.63
CA LEU A 5 -16.25 -8.70 7.67
C LEU A 5 -15.60 -8.86 6.30
N GLY A 6 -15.75 -10.01 5.64
CA GLY A 6 -15.24 -10.19 4.27
C GLY A 6 -15.81 -9.18 3.28
N GLY A 7 -17.14 -8.97 3.33
CA GLY A 7 -17.82 -8.01 2.46
C GLY A 7 -17.33 -6.56 2.64
N ALA A 8 -17.15 -6.11 3.88
CA ALA A 8 -16.66 -4.75 4.16
C ALA A 8 -15.23 -4.53 3.65
N HIS A 9 -14.32 -5.49 3.82
CA HIS A 9 -12.95 -5.38 3.32
C HIS A 9 -12.90 -5.36 1.80
N VAL A 10 -13.72 -6.20 1.14
CA VAL A 10 -13.86 -6.19 -0.33
C VAL A 10 -14.42 -4.85 -0.80
N LEU A 11 -15.44 -4.30 -0.13
CA LEU A 11 -15.99 -3.00 -0.47
C LEU A 11 -14.94 -1.90 -0.38
N VAL A 12 -14.15 -1.87 0.70
CA VAL A 12 -13.05 -0.90 0.87
C VAL A 12 -12.02 -1.04 -0.26
N LEU A 13 -11.61 -2.26 -0.59
CA LEU A 13 -10.68 -2.52 -1.71
C LEU A 13 -11.25 -2.01 -3.04
N LEU A 14 -12.53 -2.26 -3.31
CA LEU A 14 -13.21 -1.78 -4.53
C LEU A 14 -13.29 -0.25 -4.57
N VAL A 15 -13.57 0.40 -3.44
CA VAL A 15 -13.61 1.86 -3.36
C VAL A 15 -12.22 2.45 -3.62
N VAL A 16 -11.17 1.91 -3.00
CA VAL A 16 -9.78 2.35 -3.23
C VAL A 16 -9.43 2.18 -4.71
N LEU A 17 -9.70 1.01 -5.28
CA LEU A 17 -9.44 0.74 -6.70
C LEU A 17 -10.19 1.69 -7.62
N ALA A 18 -11.46 1.97 -7.34
CA ALA A 18 -12.26 2.91 -8.12
C ALA A 18 -11.68 4.33 -8.06
N LEU A 19 -11.21 4.78 -6.89
CA LEU A 19 -10.55 6.07 -6.73
C LEU A 19 -9.24 6.15 -7.54
N ASP A 20 -8.43 5.09 -7.54
CA ASP A 20 -7.21 5.02 -8.34
C ASP A 20 -7.51 5.13 -9.84
N VAL A 21 -8.50 4.36 -10.32
CA VAL A 21 -8.93 4.43 -11.73
C VAL A 21 -9.42 5.84 -12.08
N LEU A 22 -10.24 6.45 -11.22
CA LEU A 22 -10.72 7.82 -11.43
C LEU A 22 -9.55 8.82 -11.47
N ALA A 23 -8.59 8.70 -10.55
CA ALA A 23 -7.41 9.56 -10.51
C ALA A 23 -6.58 9.43 -11.79
N LEU A 24 -6.33 8.21 -12.25
CA LEU A 24 -5.63 7.96 -13.52
C LEU A 24 -6.38 8.56 -14.71
N VAL A 25 -7.69 8.32 -14.80
CA VAL A 25 -8.52 8.89 -15.87
C VAL A 25 -8.47 10.42 -15.83
N GLN A 26 -8.54 11.03 -14.66
CA GLN A 26 -8.47 12.49 -14.51
C GLN A 26 -7.13 13.06 -14.97
N VAL A 27 -6.01 12.43 -14.59
CA VAL A 27 -4.66 12.84 -15.00
C VAL A 27 -4.51 12.83 -16.52
N TRP A 28 -5.00 11.78 -17.18
CA TRP A 28 -4.87 11.66 -18.63
C TRP A 28 -5.92 12.46 -19.41
N ARG A 29 -7.08 12.73 -18.80
CA ARG A 29 -8.13 13.57 -19.38
C ARG A 29 -7.76 15.06 -19.35
N ASP A 30 -6.97 15.51 -18.39
CA ASP A 30 -6.52 16.90 -18.32
C ASP A 30 -5.58 17.23 -19.50
N ARG A 31 -6.09 17.95 -20.50
CA ARG A 31 -5.33 18.36 -21.68
C ARG A 31 -4.41 19.55 -21.43
N ARG A 32 -4.52 20.24 -20.29
CA ARG A 32 -3.73 21.46 -20.00
C ARG A 32 -2.37 21.18 -19.40
N ARG A 33 -2.15 20.00 -18.82
CA ARG A 33 -0.88 19.64 -18.18
C ARG A 33 0.08 18.96 -19.14
N SER A 34 1.37 19.28 -18.97
CA SER A 34 2.48 18.65 -19.68
C SER A 34 2.50 17.13 -19.47
N ASP A 35 2.94 16.39 -20.48
CA ASP A 35 3.02 14.93 -20.46
C ASP A 35 3.94 14.41 -19.34
N LEU A 36 5.03 15.12 -19.04
CA LEU A 36 5.91 14.77 -17.93
C LEU A 36 5.15 14.76 -16.59
N VAL A 37 4.28 15.75 -16.37
CA VAL A 37 3.47 15.86 -15.14
C VAL A 37 2.48 14.70 -15.05
N LYS A 38 1.91 14.28 -16.18
CA LYS A 38 0.99 13.13 -16.21
C LYS A 38 1.69 11.82 -15.87
N ILE A 39 2.89 11.62 -16.40
CA ILE A 39 3.70 10.43 -16.13
C ILE A 39 4.06 10.38 -14.64
N VAL A 40 4.57 11.47 -14.08
CA VAL A 40 4.91 11.56 -12.65
C VAL A 40 3.69 11.23 -11.79
N TRP A 41 2.53 11.82 -12.06
CA TRP A 41 1.32 11.54 -11.28
C TRP A 41 0.82 10.11 -11.44
N THR A 42 0.93 9.53 -12.63
CA THR A 42 0.61 8.11 -12.85
C THR A 42 1.48 7.21 -11.97
N VAL A 43 2.80 7.47 -11.95
CA VAL A 43 3.73 6.73 -11.09
C VAL A 43 3.37 6.90 -9.61
N VAL A 44 3.04 8.11 -9.17
CA VAL A 44 2.64 8.38 -7.77
C VAL A 44 1.38 7.61 -7.41
N ILE A 45 0.32 7.69 -8.23
CA ILE A 45 -0.97 7.00 -7.97
C ILE A 45 -0.75 5.49 -7.84
N VAL A 46 0.06 4.89 -8.72
CA VAL A 46 0.35 3.45 -8.68
C VAL A 46 1.28 3.06 -7.52
N ALA A 47 2.27 3.89 -7.19
CA ALA A 47 3.29 3.54 -6.20
C ALA A 47 2.80 3.68 -4.75
N VAL A 48 1.97 4.68 -4.44
CA VAL A 48 1.46 4.94 -3.09
C VAL A 48 0.86 3.69 -2.41
N PRO A 49 -0.10 2.95 -3.01
CA PRO A 49 -0.65 1.75 -2.38
C PRO A 49 0.39 0.64 -2.17
N VAL A 50 1.39 0.54 -3.06
CA VAL A 50 2.47 -0.45 -2.95
C VAL A 50 3.41 -0.11 -1.79
N ILE A 51 3.75 1.16 -1.62
CA ILE A 51 4.65 1.61 -0.55
C ILE A 51 4.10 1.25 0.83
N GLY A 52 2.78 1.40 1.05
CA GLY A 52 2.15 1.03 2.32
C GLY A 52 2.30 -0.45 2.64
N VAL A 53 2.05 -1.33 1.66
CA VAL A 53 2.20 -2.79 1.81
C VAL A 53 3.65 -3.17 2.06
N VAL A 54 4.58 -2.61 1.29
CA VAL A 54 6.02 -2.89 1.42
C VAL A 54 6.54 -2.41 2.78
N GLY A 55 6.19 -1.19 3.19
CA GLY A 55 6.60 -0.63 4.48
C GLY A 55 6.09 -1.46 5.67
N TRP A 56 4.85 -1.92 5.61
CA TRP A 56 4.30 -2.85 6.60
C TRP A 56 5.07 -4.17 6.63
N ALA A 57 5.31 -4.78 5.47
CA ALA A 57 6.00 -6.06 5.36
C ALA A 57 7.44 -5.97 5.91
N VAL A 58 8.15 -4.88 5.59
CA VAL A 58 9.49 -4.60 6.12
C VAL A 58 9.43 -4.44 7.64
N ASN A 59 8.52 -3.62 8.17
CA ASN A 59 8.38 -3.45 9.62
C ASN A 59 8.09 -4.78 10.34
N TRP A 60 7.23 -5.62 9.75
CA TRP A 60 6.93 -6.95 10.28
C TRP A 60 8.16 -7.87 10.31
N LEU A 61 8.95 -7.87 9.23
CA LEU A 61 10.21 -8.61 9.14
C LEU A 61 11.23 -8.14 10.19
N LEU A 62 11.36 -6.82 10.37
CA LEU A 62 12.24 -6.24 11.37
C LEU A 62 11.82 -6.64 12.79
N GLY A 63 10.53 -6.57 13.12
CA GLY A 63 10.03 -7.05 14.42
C GLY A 63 10.36 -8.52 14.66
N ARG A 64 10.15 -9.38 13.64
CA ARG A 64 10.47 -10.81 13.73
C ARG A 64 11.97 -11.09 13.89
N ALA A 65 12.83 -10.28 13.26
CA ALA A 65 14.28 -10.40 13.41
C ALA A 65 14.72 -10.01 14.81
N SER A 66 14.19 -8.91 15.35
CA SER A 66 14.43 -8.47 16.73
C SER A 66 14.01 -9.53 17.76
N ASP A 67 12.84 -10.14 17.60
CA ASP A 67 12.36 -11.22 18.48
C ASP A 67 13.31 -12.43 18.50
N ARG A 68 13.92 -12.76 17.36
CA ARG A 68 14.89 -13.86 17.26
C ARG A 68 16.19 -13.53 17.96
N LEU A 69 16.71 -12.31 17.77
CA LEU A 69 17.93 -11.86 18.44
C LEU A 69 17.76 -11.81 19.96
N ASN A 70 16.60 -11.34 20.44
CA ASN A 70 16.32 -11.25 21.88
C ASN A 70 16.25 -12.63 22.56
N ARG A 71 15.80 -13.67 21.84
CA ARG A 71 15.78 -15.06 22.35
C ARG A 71 17.17 -15.71 22.37
N THR A 72 18.08 -15.31 21.49
CA THR A 72 19.45 -15.83 21.49
C THR A 72 20.32 -15.17 22.57
N SER A 73 19.99 -13.94 22.97
CA SER A 73 20.72 -13.15 23.96
C SER A 73 20.29 -13.37 25.42
N GLY A 74 19.33 -14.25 25.70
CA GLY A 74 18.98 -14.64 27.07
C GLY A 74 18.59 -16.12 27.14
N PRO A 75 18.92 -16.88 28.21
CA PRO A 75 19.77 -16.60 29.37
C PRO A 75 21.19 -17.15 29.18
N SER A 76 22.22 -16.34 29.44
CA SER A 76 23.54 -16.87 29.81
C SER A 76 23.40 -17.63 31.13
N ALA A 77 23.55 -18.95 31.04
CA ALA A 77 23.83 -19.85 32.15
C ALA A 77 25.10 -19.45 32.93
#